data_AF-A0A933C045-F1
#
_entry.id   AF-A0A933C045-F1
#
_cell.length_a   1.000
_cell.length_b   1.000
_cell.length_c   1.000
_cell.angle_alpha   90.00
_cell.angle_beta   90.00
_cell.angle_gamma   90.00
#
_symmetry.space_group_name_H-M   'P 1'
#
loop_
_entity.id
_entity.type
_entity.pdbx_description
1 polymer ?
#
loop_
_entity_poly.entity_id
_entity_poly.type
_entity_poly.pdbx_seq_one_letter_code
_entity_poly.pdbx_strand_id
1 'polypeptide(L)'
;MSDAGARAILVLDDGSPEARLALEWCRSALEEVWAVPPPRGAELEALRAATEAAAALTAERVVQEGQRARARLLAIEKRALLAHPANKTVLLLSGTVPPEPLLPLGDLYASQIARFAGGWSGPPAVRALAERAGGIDALDGALARLIDEGWSEQEALAPLPSPARRELLTLLAAGRFARARAGLIPKLGAGTIGIDFFG
;
A
#
# COMPACT_ATOMS: atom_id res chain seq x y z
N MET A 1 -27.48 -14.22 16.02
CA MET A 1 -26.95 -13.76 14.72
C MET A 1 -25.70 -14.59 14.44
N SER A 2 -25.70 -15.42 13.40
CA SER A 2 -24.50 -16.18 13.05
C SER A 2 -23.41 -15.21 12.62
N ASP A 3 -22.26 -15.30 13.27
CA ASP A 3 -21.04 -14.55 12.97
C ASP A 3 -20.42 -15.06 11.65
N ALA A 4 -21.17 -14.91 10.56
CA ALA A 4 -20.69 -15.26 9.23
C ALA A 4 -19.75 -14.14 8.81
N GLY A 5 -18.48 -14.25 9.21
CA GLY A 5 -17.40 -13.35 8.80
C GLY A 5 -17.27 -13.24 7.27
N ALA A 6 -16.32 -12.43 6.81
CA ALA A 6 -16.09 -12.24 5.38
C ALA A 6 -15.85 -13.59 4.67
N ARG A 7 -16.53 -13.80 3.53
CA ARG A 7 -16.46 -15.03 2.72
C ARG A 7 -15.58 -14.89 1.49
N ALA A 8 -15.18 -13.66 1.19
CA ALA A 8 -14.48 -13.32 -0.03
C ALA A 8 -13.56 -12.12 0.15
N ILE A 9 -12.76 -11.84 -0.88
CA ILE A 9 -11.90 -10.66 -0.95
C ILE A 9 -12.23 -9.82 -2.18
N LEU A 10 -12.27 -8.50 -1.99
CA LEU A 10 -12.29 -7.52 -3.07
C LEU A 10 -10.98 -6.74 -3.09
N VAL A 11 -10.20 -6.90 -4.16
CA VAL A 11 -8.93 -6.19 -4.34
C VAL A 11 -9.19 -4.91 -5.11
N LEU A 12 -8.75 -3.77 -4.58
CA LEU A 12 -8.71 -2.52 -5.32
C LEU A 12 -7.67 -2.64 -6.44
N ASP A 13 -8.14 -2.74 -7.69
CA ASP A 13 -7.30 -2.98 -8.86
C ASP A 13 -7.21 -1.74 -9.74
N ASP A 14 -6.17 -0.95 -9.54
CA ASP A 14 -5.85 0.23 -10.36
C ASP A 14 -5.05 -0.10 -11.63
N GLY A 15 -4.80 -1.39 -11.91
CA GLY A 15 -3.96 -1.86 -13.02
C GLY A 15 -2.46 -1.82 -12.73
N SER A 16 -2.04 -1.45 -11.52
CA SER A 16 -0.63 -1.47 -11.11
C SER A 16 -0.06 -2.89 -11.03
N PRO A 17 1.28 -3.05 -11.08
CA PRO A 17 1.95 -4.31 -10.77
C PRO A 17 1.53 -4.86 -9.38
N GLU A 18 1.39 -3.98 -8.39
CA GLU A 18 0.92 -4.33 -7.05
C GLU A 18 -0.50 -4.90 -7.07
N ALA A 19 -1.44 -4.23 -7.74
CA ALA A 19 -2.82 -4.69 -7.84
C ALA A 19 -2.91 -6.09 -8.46
N ARG A 20 -2.15 -6.32 -9.54
CA ARG A 20 -2.08 -7.61 -10.22
C ARG A 20 -1.53 -8.69 -9.29
N LEU A 21 -0.39 -8.43 -8.65
CA LEU A 21 0.24 -9.40 -7.76
C LEU A 21 -0.64 -9.71 -6.53
N ALA A 22 -1.28 -8.70 -5.95
CA ALA A 22 -2.22 -8.89 -4.84
C ALA A 22 -3.40 -9.78 -5.25
N LEU A 23 -3.94 -9.56 -6.45
CA LEU A 23 -5.05 -10.34 -6.98
C LEU A 23 -4.65 -11.80 -7.25
N GLU A 24 -3.50 -12.02 -7.89
CA GLU A 24 -2.94 -13.36 -8.14
C GLU A 24 -2.66 -14.11 -6.84
N TRP A 25 -2.04 -13.43 -5.87
CA TRP A 25 -1.78 -13.99 -4.55
C TRP A 25 -3.07 -14.42 -3.86
N CYS A 26 -4.05 -13.51 -3.74
CA CYS A 26 -5.31 -13.82 -3.06
C CYS A 26 -6.03 -14.99 -3.74
N ARG A 27 -6.04 -15.05 -5.09
CA ARG A 27 -6.63 -16.16 -5.85
C ARG A 27 -5.91 -17.50 -5.67
N SER A 28 -4.61 -17.48 -5.38
CA SER A 28 -3.87 -18.71 -5.10
C SER A 28 -4.28 -19.37 -3.78
N ALA A 29 -4.81 -18.58 -2.84
CA ALA A 29 -5.17 -19.02 -1.50
C ALA A 29 -6.69 -19.18 -1.29
N LEU A 30 -7.52 -18.50 -2.09
CA LEU A 30 -8.96 -18.38 -1.88
C LEU A 30 -9.73 -18.44 -3.21
N GLU A 31 -10.92 -19.02 -3.17
CA GLU A 31 -11.78 -19.19 -4.35
C GLU A 31 -12.55 -17.90 -4.70
N GLU A 32 -13.08 -17.20 -3.70
CA GLU A 32 -13.91 -16.00 -3.90
C GLU A 32 -13.08 -14.71 -3.84
N VAL A 33 -12.46 -14.34 -4.97
CA VAL A 33 -11.65 -13.12 -5.08
C VAL A 33 -11.99 -12.33 -6.35
N TRP A 34 -12.40 -11.07 -6.18
CA TRP A 34 -12.73 -10.18 -7.28
C TRP A 34 -11.88 -8.91 -7.29
N ALA A 35 -11.56 -8.44 -8.49
CA ALA A 35 -10.96 -7.14 -8.71
C ALA A 35 -12.05 -6.05 -8.75
N VAL A 36 -11.74 -4.90 -8.17
CA VAL A 36 -12.58 -3.69 -8.27
C VAL A 36 -11.79 -2.64 -9.04
N PRO A 37 -12.10 -2.41 -10.33
CA PRO A 37 -11.39 -1.43 -11.13
C PRO A 37 -11.78 0.02 -10.73
N PRO A 38 -10.93 1.02 -11.01
CA PRO A 38 -11.28 2.42 -10.83
C PRO A 38 -12.48 2.79 -11.73
N PRO A 39 -13.33 3.74 -11.29
CA PRO A 39 -14.43 4.25 -12.11
C PRO A 39 -13.88 4.92 -13.38
N ARG A 40 -14.59 4.77 -14.51
CA ARG A 40 -14.19 5.32 -15.81
C ARG A 40 -15.36 5.95 -16.55
N GLY A 41 -15.06 6.89 -17.45
CA GLY A 41 -16.05 7.51 -18.35
C GLY A 41 -17.21 8.14 -17.57
N ALA A 42 -18.44 7.82 -17.97
CA ALA A 42 -19.65 8.38 -17.38
C ALA A 42 -19.80 8.11 -15.87
N GLU A 43 -19.25 6.99 -15.36
CA GLU A 43 -19.27 6.68 -13.92
C GLU A 43 -18.43 7.71 -13.13
N LEU A 44 -17.26 8.07 -13.66
CA LEU A 44 -16.39 9.06 -13.03
C LEU A 44 -17.02 10.46 -13.07
N GLU A 45 -17.65 10.83 -14.18
CA GLU A 45 -18.34 12.12 -14.31
C GLU A 45 -19.54 12.23 -13.35
N ALA A 46 -20.31 11.15 -13.19
CA ALA A 46 -21.39 11.09 -12.21
C ALA A 46 -20.88 11.25 -10.77
N LEU A 47 -19.76 10.60 -10.42
CA LEU A 47 -19.13 10.74 -9.09
C LEU A 47 -18.61 12.16 -8.83
N ARG A 48 -18.01 12.80 -9.85
CA ARG A 48 -17.59 14.21 -9.77
C ARG A 48 -18.77 15.13 -9.53
N ALA A 49 -19.85 14.95 -10.28
CA ALA A 49 -21.06 15.77 -10.17
C ALA A 49 -21.79 15.57 -8.83
N ALA A 50 -21.78 14.36 -8.27
CA ALA A 50 -22.44 14.02 -7.02
C ALA A 50 -21.70 14.51 -5.76
N THR A 51 -20.45 14.97 -5.88
CA THR A 51 -19.63 15.33 -4.74
C THR A 51 -19.43 16.85 -4.70
N GLU A 52 -20.21 17.57 -3.88
CA GLU A 52 -20.04 19.02 -3.67
C GLU A 52 -18.62 19.37 -3.15
N ALA A 53 -17.98 18.45 -2.43
CA ALA A 53 -16.60 18.55 -1.97
C ALA A 53 -15.53 18.26 -3.06
N ALA A 54 -15.90 17.79 -4.25
CA ALA A 54 -14.93 17.44 -5.29
C ALA A 54 -14.18 18.65 -5.86
N ALA A 55 -14.72 19.86 -5.69
CA ALA A 55 -14.03 21.08 -6.10
C ALA A 55 -12.66 21.25 -5.40
N ALA A 56 -12.47 20.66 -4.22
CA ALA A 56 -11.23 20.71 -3.45
C ALA A 56 -10.32 19.47 -3.63
N LEU A 57 -10.77 18.44 -4.35
CA LEU A 57 -10.04 17.18 -4.49
C LEU A 57 -9.32 17.11 -5.84
N THR A 58 -8.12 16.54 -5.85
CA THR A 58 -7.42 16.25 -7.11
C THR A 58 -8.18 15.19 -7.92
N ALA A 59 -8.01 15.20 -9.25
CA ALA A 59 -8.63 14.19 -10.12
C ALA A 59 -8.30 12.76 -9.70
N GLU A 60 -7.06 12.50 -9.31
CA GLU A 60 -6.61 11.21 -8.78
C GLU A 60 -7.35 10.82 -7.50
N ARG A 61 -7.53 11.78 -6.57
CA ARG A 61 -8.21 11.53 -5.31
C ARG A 61 -9.70 11.20 -5.51
N VAL A 62 -10.35 11.85 -6.48
CA VAL A 62 -11.74 11.52 -6.85
C VAL A 62 -11.84 10.09 -7.39
N VAL A 63 -10.91 9.66 -8.24
CA VAL A 63 -10.88 8.28 -8.77
C VAL A 63 -10.69 7.27 -7.64
N GLN A 64 -9.72 7.50 -6.75
CA GLN A 64 -9.43 6.61 -5.61
C GLN A 64 -10.62 6.50 -4.66
N GLU A 65 -11.21 7.62 -4.24
CA GLU A 65 -12.36 7.58 -3.32
C GLU A 65 -13.63 7.04 -3.99
N GLY A 66 -13.82 7.29 -5.29
CA GLY A 66 -14.88 6.67 -6.08
C GLY A 66 -14.76 5.16 -6.16
N GLN A 67 -13.55 4.64 -6.43
CA GLN A 67 -13.26 3.21 -6.42
C GLN A 67 -13.52 2.60 -5.05
N ARG A 68 -13.08 3.26 -3.97
CA ARG A 68 -13.33 2.81 -2.58
C ARG A 68 -14.81 2.78 -2.22
N ALA A 69 -15.57 3.81 -2.61
CA ALA A 69 -17.01 3.87 -2.38
C ALA A 69 -17.72 2.68 -3.07
N ARG A 70 -17.40 2.43 -4.34
CA ARG A 70 -17.90 1.26 -5.08
C ARG A 70 -17.49 -0.05 -4.43
N ALA A 71 -16.23 -0.19 -4.04
CA ALA A 71 -15.73 -1.39 -3.39
C ALA A 71 -16.49 -1.68 -2.10
N ARG A 72 -16.76 -0.66 -1.27
CA ARG A 72 -17.55 -0.80 -0.02
C ARG A 72 -18.96 -1.31 -0.28
N LEU A 73 -19.63 -0.83 -1.32
CA LEU A 73 -20.96 -1.32 -1.70
C LEU A 73 -20.92 -2.79 -2.12
N LEU A 74 -19.96 -3.16 -2.98
CA LEU A 74 -19.76 -4.54 -3.41
C LEU A 74 -19.36 -5.46 -2.25
N ALA A 75 -18.61 -4.95 -1.27
CA ALA A 75 -18.18 -5.71 -0.10
C ALA A 75 -19.38 -6.12 0.77
N ILE A 76 -20.37 -5.25 0.93
CA ILE A 76 -21.61 -5.57 1.66
C ILE A 76 -22.39 -6.65 0.93
N GLU A 77 -22.59 -6.49 -0.38
CA GLU A 77 -23.33 -7.44 -1.22
C GLU A 77 -22.68 -8.84 -1.18
N LYS A 78 -21.35 -8.89 -1.31
CA LYS A 78 -20.58 -10.13 -1.41
C LYS A 78 -20.09 -10.66 -0.08
N ARG A 79 -20.39 -9.98 1.04
CA ARG A 79 -19.82 -10.26 2.37
C ARG A 79 -18.29 -10.41 2.29
N ALA A 80 -17.63 -9.44 1.66
CA ALA A 80 -16.20 -9.51 1.34
C ALA A 80 -15.36 -8.57 2.19
N LEU A 81 -14.08 -8.92 2.37
CA LEU A 81 -13.08 -8.04 2.94
C LEU A 81 -12.43 -7.20 1.84
N LEU A 82 -12.31 -5.89 2.06
CA LEU A 82 -11.61 -5.01 1.12
C LEU A 82 -10.10 -5.12 1.30
N ALA A 83 -9.39 -5.26 0.19
CA ALA A 83 -7.94 -5.34 0.14
C ALA A 83 -7.37 -4.18 -0.67
N HIS A 84 -6.35 -3.52 -0.11
CA HIS A 84 -5.56 -2.52 -0.82
C HIS A 84 -4.17 -3.09 -1.14
N PRO A 85 -3.66 -2.91 -2.38
CA PRO A 85 -2.41 -3.53 -2.80
C PRO A 85 -1.17 -2.74 -2.34
N ALA A 86 -1.23 -2.02 -1.21
CA ALA A 86 -0.07 -1.25 -0.76
C ALA A 86 1.05 -2.18 -0.28
N ASN A 87 2.26 -1.96 -0.79
CA ASN A 87 3.46 -2.69 -0.39
C ASN A 87 4.13 -2.05 0.84
N LYS A 88 5.06 -2.78 1.47
CA LYS A 88 5.77 -2.37 2.69
C LYS A 88 6.47 -1.02 2.52
N THR A 89 7.17 -0.79 1.41
CA THR A 89 7.87 0.47 1.14
C THR A 89 6.90 1.65 1.13
N VAL A 90 5.76 1.52 0.45
CA VAL A 90 4.72 2.55 0.39
C VAL A 90 4.10 2.78 1.78
N LEU A 91 3.79 1.71 2.52
CA LEU A 91 3.23 1.81 3.88
C LEU A 91 4.19 2.50 4.85
N LEU A 92 5.49 2.29 4.68
CA LEU A 92 6.54 2.92 5.49
C LEU A 92 6.69 4.40 5.20
N LEU A 93 6.68 4.80 3.92
CA LEU A 93 7.17 6.09 3.47
C LEU A 93 6.09 7.09 3.02
N SER A 94 4.84 6.67 2.81
CA SER A 94 3.80 7.56 2.26
C SER A 94 3.16 8.50 3.28
N GLY A 95 3.49 8.37 4.58
CA GLY A 95 2.91 9.15 5.67
C GLY A 95 1.43 8.87 5.95
N THR A 96 0.77 8.08 5.10
CA THR A 96 -0.63 7.66 5.22
C THR A 96 -0.72 6.16 5.00
N VAL A 97 -1.69 5.54 5.66
CA VAL A 97 -1.98 4.11 5.52
C VAL A 97 -3.36 3.97 4.89
N PRO A 98 -3.53 3.10 3.88
CA PRO A 98 -4.84 2.84 3.32
C PRO A 98 -5.83 2.38 4.41
N PRO A 99 -7.09 2.86 4.39
CA PRO A 99 -8.10 2.49 5.38
C PRO A 99 -8.65 1.07 5.16
N GLU A 100 -8.31 0.42 4.05
CA GLU A 100 -8.77 -0.93 3.77
C GLU A 100 -8.21 -1.93 4.80
N PRO A 101 -9.05 -2.86 5.28
CA PRO A 101 -8.71 -3.74 6.39
C PRO A 101 -7.72 -4.85 6.04
N LEU A 102 -7.46 -5.12 4.75
CA LEU A 102 -6.48 -6.11 4.32
C LEU A 102 -5.43 -5.46 3.42
N LEU A 103 -4.17 -5.78 3.68
CA LEU A 103 -2.99 -5.30 2.94
C LEU A 103 -2.16 -6.51 2.50
N PRO A 104 -2.55 -7.21 1.41
CA PRO A 104 -1.96 -8.51 1.05
C PRO A 104 -0.46 -8.45 0.79
N LEU A 105 0.03 -7.32 0.30
CA LEU A 105 1.43 -7.07 -0.03
C LEU A 105 2.16 -6.28 1.05
N GLY A 106 1.52 -6.04 2.20
CA GLY A 106 2.02 -5.12 3.22
C GLY A 106 3.34 -5.56 3.85
N ASP A 107 3.76 -6.82 3.65
CA ASP A 107 5.04 -7.35 4.13
C ASP A 107 6.08 -7.60 3.01
N LEU A 108 5.80 -7.12 1.80
CA LEU A 108 6.73 -7.16 0.67
C LEU A 108 7.22 -5.75 0.33
N TYR A 109 8.54 -5.61 0.18
CA TYR A 109 9.17 -4.39 -0.29
C TYR A 109 8.93 -4.17 -1.80
N ALA A 110 8.93 -2.92 -2.24
CA ALA A 110 8.68 -2.54 -3.64
C ALA A 110 9.68 -3.18 -4.62
N SER A 111 10.94 -3.34 -4.22
CA SER A 111 11.97 -4.10 -4.96
C SER A 111 11.63 -5.57 -5.14
N GLN A 112 10.92 -6.19 -4.20
CA GLN A 112 10.41 -7.56 -4.33
C GLN A 112 9.21 -7.59 -5.28
N ILE A 113 8.31 -6.60 -5.19
CA ILE A 113 7.23 -6.44 -6.17
C ILE A 113 7.80 -6.31 -7.59
N ALA A 114 8.82 -5.46 -7.77
CA ALA A 114 9.48 -5.28 -9.06
C ALA A 114 10.04 -6.59 -9.63
N ARG A 115 10.60 -7.46 -8.79
CA ARG A 115 11.08 -8.79 -9.18
C ARG A 115 9.95 -9.75 -9.56
N PHE A 116 8.83 -9.73 -8.85
CA PHE A 116 7.72 -10.65 -9.10
C PHE A 116 6.80 -10.21 -10.24
N ALA A 117 6.56 -8.91 -10.38
CA ALA A 117 5.56 -8.35 -11.29
C ALA A 117 6.18 -7.54 -12.46
N GLY A 118 7.51 -7.52 -12.58
CA GLY A 118 8.24 -6.82 -13.65
C GLY A 118 8.28 -5.30 -13.51
N GLY A 119 7.80 -4.76 -12.38
CA GLY A 119 7.78 -3.34 -12.08
C GLY A 119 7.14 -3.08 -10.72
N TRP A 120 7.23 -1.83 -10.26
CA TRP A 120 6.57 -1.36 -9.05
C TRP A 120 5.97 0.02 -9.29
N SER A 121 4.97 0.36 -8.50
CA SER A 121 4.35 1.68 -8.48
C SER A 121 4.37 2.25 -7.07
N GLY A 122 4.22 3.57 -6.98
CA GLY A 122 4.18 4.23 -5.69
C GLY A 122 3.98 5.74 -5.82
N PRO A 123 3.67 6.41 -4.71
CA PRO A 123 3.48 7.85 -4.71
C PRO A 123 4.72 8.58 -5.25
N PRO A 124 4.55 9.72 -5.95
CA PRO A 124 5.67 10.47 -6.53
C PRO A 124 6.80 10.78 -5.54
N ALA A 125 6.48 11.08 -4.28
CA ALA A 125 7.46 11.33 -3.24
C ALA A 125 8.34 10.10 -2.94
N VAL A 126 7.74 8.91 -2.87
CA VAL A 126 8.46 7.64 -2.63
C VAL A 126 9.34 7.30 -3.82
N ARG A 127 8.84 7.50 -5.05
CA ARG A 127 9.63 7.29 -6.28
C ARG A 127 10.84 8.23 -6.35
N ALA A 128 10.64 9.51 -6.07
CA ALA A 128 11.70 10.50 -6.06
C ALA A 128 12.77 10.20 -4.99
N LEU A 129 12.36 9.71 -3.82
CA LEU A 129 13.29 9.25 -2.79
C LEU A 129 14.07 8.01 -3.25
N ALA A 130 13.41 7.02 -3.88
CA ALA A 130 14.08 5.84 -4.42
C ALA A 130 15.13 6.23 -5.47
N GLU A 131 14.83 7.17 -6.37
CA GLU A 131 15.80 7.70 -7.34
C GLU A 131 17.00 8.36 -6.64
N ARG A 132 16.76 9.21 -5.63
CA ARG A 132 17.84 9.82 -4.82
C ARG A 132 18.66 8.80 -4.02
N ALA A 133 18.06 7.68 -3.64
CA ALA A 133 18.72 6.59 -2.93
C ALA A 133 19.62 5.75 -3.83
N GLY A 134 19.58 5.93 -5.16
CA GLY A 134 20.29 5.09 -6.14
C GLY A 134 19.46 3.94 -6.69
N GLY A 135 18.14 3.99 -6.53
CA GLY A 135 17.18 2.98 -6.98
C GLY A 135 16.39 2.36 -5.83
N ILE A 136 15.33 1.63 -6.19
CA ILE A 136 14.43 1.01 -5.22
C ILE A 136 15.13 -0.09 -4.41
N ASP A 137 16.06 -0.84 -5.01
CA ASP A 137 16.83 -1.87 -4.31
C ASP A 137 17.72 -1.27 -3.21
N ALA A 138 18.34 -0.12 -3.46
CA ALA A 138 19.17 0.56 -2.47
C ALA A 138 18.32 1.10 -1.31
N LEU A 139 17.17 1.72 -1.63
CA LEU A 139 16.22 2.21 -0.63
C LEU A 139 15.68 1.08 0.25
N ASP A 140 15.16 0.02 -0.37
CA ASP A 140 14.58 -1.11 0.36
C ASP A 140 15.63 -1.90 1.12
N GLY A 141 16.86 -2.04 0.59
CA GLY A 141 17.96 -2.67 1.31
C GLY A 141 18.33 -1.91 2.59
N ALA A 142 18.31 -0.58 2.56
CA ALA A 142 18.52 0.23 3.75
C ALA A 142 17.35 0.10 4.75
N LEU A 143 16.11 0.08 4.26
CA LEU A 143 14.92 -0.14 5.11
C LEU A 143 14.92 -1.54 5.74
N ALA A 144 15.30 -2.58 5.01
CA ALA A 144 15.38 -3.95 5.52
C ALA A 144 16.41 -4.07 6.64
N ARG A 145 17.62 -3.53 6.45
CA ARG A 145 18.64 -3.51 7.51
C ARG A 145 18.17 -2.79 8.77
N LEU A 146 17.52 -1.64 8.59
CA LEU A 146 17.05 -0.83 9.71
C LEU A 146 15.89 -1.51 10.47
N ILE A 147 14.90 -2.05 9.74
CA ILE A 147 13.61 -2.45 10.31
C ILE A 147 13.54 -3.95 10.57
N ASP A 148 14.03 -4.76 9.63
CA ASP A 148 13.89 -6.20 9.68
C ASP A 148 15.12 -6.87 10.33
N GLU A 149 16.31 -6.27 10.19
CA GLU A 149 17.56 -6.79 10.76
C GLU A 149 18.00 -6.05 12.04
N GLY A 150 17.37 -4.92 12.38
CA GLY A 150 17.65 -4.18 13.61
C GLY A 150 19.03 -3.51 13.69
N TRP A 151 19.63 -3.17 12.55
CA TRP A 151 20.91 -2.46 12.51
C TRP A 151 20.74 -1.03 13.02
N SER A 152 21.82 -0.43 13.52
CA SER A 152 21.78 0.98 13.90
C SER A 152 21.47 1.88 12.70
N GLU A 153 20.83 3.03 12.92
CA GLU A 153 20.54 4.01 11.86
C GLU A 153 21.80 4.40 11.08
N GLN A 154 22.94 4.54 11.78
CA GLN A 154 24.21 4.89 11.16
C GLN A 154 24.67 3.82 10.17
N GLU A 155 24.61 2.54 10.55
CA GLU A 155 25.07 1.42 9.73
C GLU A 155 24.09 1.11 8.59
N ALA A 156 22.79 1.03 8.90
CA ALA A 156 21.74 0.71 7.93
C ALA A 156 21.68 1.73 6.78
N LEU A 157 21.83 3.01 7.13
CA LEU A 157 21.69 4.12 6.18
C LEU A 157 23.05 4.57 5.59
N ALA A 158 24.18 4.03 6.06
CA ALA A 158 25.52 4.34 5.54
C ALA A 158 25.67 4.24 4.01
N PRO A 159 24.98 3.33 3.30
CA PRO A 159 25.07 3.25 1.83
C PRO A 159 24.31 4.35 1.09
N LEU A 160 23.36 5.04 1.73
CA LEU A 160 22.50 6.02 1.06
C LEU A 160 23.19 7.39 0.95
N PRO A 161 22.90 8.21 -0.07
CA PRO A 161 23.32 9.61 -0.10
C PRO A 161 22.70 10.43 1.05
N SER A 162 23.44 11.38 1.63
CA SER A 162 22.97 12.18 2.77
C SER A 162 21.61 12.86 2.59
N PRO A 163 21.25 13.42 1.41
CA PRO A 163 19.91 13.95 1.17
C PRO A 163 18.81 12.89 1.29
N ALA A 164 19.04 11.68 0.76
CA ALA A 164 18.09 10.57 0.83
C ALA A 164 17.92 10.08 2.28
N ARG A 165 19.01 10.01 3.08
CA ARG A 165 18.92 9.62 4.50
C ARG A 165 17.99 10.53 5.30
N ARG A 166 18.19 11.85 5.18
CA ARG A 166 17.38 12.84 5.93
C ARG A 166 15.90 12.74 5.57
N GLU A 167 15.61 12.61 4.28
CA GLU A 167 14.25 12.49 3.80
C GLU A 167 13.60 11.16 4.22
N LEU A 168 14.32 10.05 4.12
CA LEU A 168 13.87 8.74 4.60
C LEU A 168 13.47 8.81 6.08
N LEU A 169 14.34 9.34 6.94
CA LEU A 169 14.06 9.48 8.37
C LEU A 169 12.86 10.39 8.64
N THR A 170 12.70 11.46 7.85
CA THR A 170 11.56 12.38 7.96
C THR A 170 10.25 11.68 7.62
N LEU A 171 10.20 10.90 6.53
CA LEU A 171 9.01 10.14 6.13
C LEU A 171 8.68 9.01 7.11
N LEU A 172 9.71 8.31 7.61
CA LEU A 172 9.52 7.28 8.64
C LEU A 172 8.92 7.87 9.91
N ALA A 173 9.42 9.02 10.36
CA ALA A 173 8.88 9.73 11.52
C ALA A 173 7.44 10.21 11.28
N ALA A 174 7.16 10.80 10.12
CA ALA A 174 5.83 11.33 9.78
C ALA A 174 4.75 10.23 9.76
N GLY A 175 5.07 9.04 9.23
CA GLY A 175 4.12 7.92 9.17
C GLY A 175 3.99 7.10 10.46
N ARG A 176 4.76 7.43 11.52
CA ARG A 176 4.89 6.60 12.73
C ARG A 176 3.55 6.16 13.32
N PHE A 177 2.67 7.12 13.58
CA PHE A 177 1.39 6.84 14.23
C PHE A 177 0.36 6.22 13.27
N ALA A 178 0.44 6.54 11.97
CA ALA A 178 -0.46 5.98 10.98
C ALA A 178 -0.27 4.46 10.85
N ARG A 179 0.98 3.98 10.92
CA ARG A 179 1.32 2.54 10.80
C ARG A 179 0.79 1.68 11.93
N ALA A 180 0.58 2.23 13.13
CA ALA A 180 -0.06 1.51 14.24
C ALA A 180 -1.53 1.17 13.96
N ARG A 181 -2.13 1.77 12.93
CA ARG A 181 -3.51 1.54 12.48
C ARG A 181 -3.59 0.79 11.16
N ALA A 182 -2.48 0.17 10.73
CA ALA A 182 -2.51 -0.68 9.55
C ALA A 182 -3.51 -1.82 9.74
N GLY A 183 -4.18 -2.18 8.64
CA GLY A 183 -5.05 -3.35 8.62
C GLY A 183 -4.28 -4.65 8.78
N LEU A 184 -4.95 -5.75 8.49
CA LEU A 184 -4.36 -7.08 8.48
C LEU A 184 -3.29 -7.18 7.38
N ILE A 185 -2.07 -7.55 7.78
CA ILE A 185 -0.95 -7.80 6.88
C ILE A 185 -0.57 -9.28 7.03
N PRO A 186 -0.70 -10.11 5.97
CA PRO A 186 -0.14 -11.46 5.98
C PRO A 186 1.38 -11.40 6.16
N LYS A 187 1.92 -12.15 7.12
CA LYS A 187 3.37 -12.16 7.37
C LYS A 187 4.09 -13.03 6.35
N LEU A 188 5.09 -12.44 5.68
CA LEU A 188 5.91 -13.03 4.62
C LEU A 188 7.42 -12.80 4.83
N GLY A 189 7.80 -11.74 5.53
CA GLY A 189 9.17 -11.37 5.89
C GLY A 189 9.43 -11.42 7.40
N ALA A 190 10.55 -10.86 7.85
CA ALA A 190 10.97 -10.91 9.26
C ALA A 190 10.33 -9.81 10.14
N GLY A 191 10.36 -8.54 9.70
CA GLY A 191 9.84 -7.42 10.49
C GLY A 191 8.37 -7.04 10.23
N THR A 192 7.63 -6.77 11.29
CA THR A 192 6.20 -6.47 11.32
C THR A 192 5.96 -4.97 11.37
N ILE A 193 5.27 -4.44 10.35
CA ILE A 193 4.88 -3.03 10.32
C ILE A 193 4.06 -2.68 11.58
N GLY A 194 4.48 -1.63 12.28
CA GLY A 194 3.78 -1.11 13.46
C GLY A 194 4.16 -1.76 14.79
N ILE A 195 4.96 -2.85 14.78
CA ILE A 195 5.53 -3.46 16.00
C ILE A 195 7.03 -3.20 16.07
N ASP A 196 7.77 -3.62 15.03
CA ASP A 196 9.24 -3.60 15.03
C ASP A 196 9.85 -2.21 14.79
N PHE A 197 9.01 -1.16 14.79
CA PHE A 197 9.44 0.24 14.80
C PHE A 197 9.71 0.80 16.20
N PHE A 198 9.42 0.03 17.26
CA PHE A 198 9.31 0.54 18.63
C PHE A 198 10.12 -0.26 19.67
N GLY A 199 11.05 -1.10 19.21
CA GLY A 199 12.05 -1.76 20.06
C GLY A 199 13.24 -0.86 20.36
#